data_AF-A0A8T4SX25-F1
#
_entry.id   AF-A0A8T4SX25-F1
#
_cell.length_a   1.000
_cell.length_b   1.000
_cell.length_c   1.000
_cell.angle_alpha   90.00
_cell.angle_beta   90.00
_cell.angle_gamma   90.00
#
_symmetry.space_group_name_H-M   'P 1'
#
loop_
_entity.id
_entity.type
_entity.pdbx_description
1 polymer ?
#
loop_
_entity_poly.entity_id
_entity_poly.type
_entity_poly.pdbx_seq_one_letter_code
_entity_poly.pdbx_strand_id
1 'polypeptide(L)'
;MVKIILNRDYLLTETERLAIKVIKAERKEYPFGYKIKCQYMVFKRGNWIPVVRADNTKHKFKISKMHIHRIDKKEVKEINLRLKDIEDYVIKLGRMLKNKL
;
A
#
# COMPACT_ATOMS: atom_id res chain seq x y z
N MET A 1 19.36 9.58 0.80
CA MET A 1 19.05 8.95 -0.51
C MET A 1 18.13 7.78 -0.19
N VAL A 2 16.89 7.76 -0.67
CA VAL A 2 15.90 6.79 -0.19
C VAL A 2 16.33 5.34 -0.48
N LYS A 3 16.80 4.60 0.52
CA LYS A 3 17.23 3.21 0.37
C LYS A 3 16.01 2.30 0.23
N ILE A 4 15.76 1.84 -1.00
CA ILE A 4 14.75 0.82 -1.29
C ILE A 4 15.31 -0.54 -0.87
N ILE A 5 14.56 -1.27 -0.04
CA ILE A 5 14.91 -2.61 0.42
C ILE A 5 14.23 -3.66 -0.43
N LEU A 6 12.98 -3.39 -0.82
CA LEU A 6 12.19 -4.27 -1.64
C LEU A 6 11.33 -3.45 -2.60
N ASN A 7 11.26 -3.89 -3.85
CA ASN A 7 10.32 -3.38 -4.84
C ASN A 7 9.82 -4.56 -5.66
N ARG A 8 8.54 -4.90 -5.53
CA ARG A 8 7.90 -5.99 -6.26
C ARG A 8 6.66 -5.45 -6.95
N ASP A 9 6.45 -5.90 -8.18
CA ASP A 9 5.23 -5.64 -8.94
C ASP A 9 4.67 -7.00 -9.35
N TYR A 10 3.50 -7.33 -8.82
CA TYR A 10 2.83 -8.61 -9.03
C TYR A 10 1.65 -8.40 -9.96
N LEU A 11 1.69 -9.03 -11.13
CA LEU A 11 0.52 -9.16 -11.97
C LEU A 11 -0.42 -10.19 -11.33
N LEU A 12 -1.64 -9.76 -10.97
CA LEU A 12 -2.64 -10.64 -10.36
C LEU A 12 -3.55 -11.26 -11.42
N THR A 13 -3.88 -10.47 -12.45
CA THR A 13 -4.59 -10.84 -13.67
C THR A 13 -4.11 -9.92 -14.80
N GLU A 14 -4.58 -10.13 -16.03
CA GLU A 14 -4.27 -9.22 -17.16
C GLU A 14 -4.66 -7.76 -16.92
N THR A 15 -5.59 -7.50 -16.00
CA THR A 15 -6.12 -6.16 -15.71
C THR A 15 -5.92 -5.71 -14.27
N GLU A 16 -5.25 -6.51 -13.43
CA GLU A 16 -5.05 -6.24 -12.01
C GLU A 16 -3.60 -6.45 -11.61
N ARG A 17 -3.04 -5.55 -10.80
CA ARG A 17 -1.70 -5.72 -10.24
C ARG A 17 -1.57 -5.19 -8.81
N LEU A 18 -0.58 -5.70 -8.10
CA LEU A 18 -0.20 -5.29 -6.76
C LEU A 18 1.27 -4.84 -6.74
N ALA A 19 1.50 -3.57 -6.46
CA ALA A 19 2.85 -3.04 -6.29
C ALA A 19 3.20 -2.90 -4.80
N ILE A 20 4.32 -3.49 -4.39
CA ILE A 20 4.81 -3.46 -3.02
C ILE A 20 6.20 -2.84 -2.99
N LYS A 21 6.36 -1.79 -2.19
CA LYS A 21 7.65 -1.12 -1.99
C LYS A 21 7.96 -0.99 -0.52
N VAL A 22 9.14 -1.47 -0.10
CA VAL A 22 9.68 -1.34 1.25
C VAL A 22 10.90 -0.43 1.20
N ILE A 23 10.89 0.58 2.05
CA ILE A 23 11.85 1.67 2.08
C ILE A 23 12.42 1.78 3.49
N LYS A 24 13.74 1.91 3.62
CA LYS A 24 14.36 2.28 4.89
C LYS A 24 14.06 3.74 5.19
N ALA A 25 13.46 4.04 6.33
CA ALA A 25 13.23 5.41 6.75
C ALA A 25 14.55 6.04 7.22
N GLU A 26 14.94 7.18 6.63
CA GLU A 26 16.19 7.90 6.98
C GLU A 26 16.02 8.92 8.14
N ARG A 27 14.84 8.98 8.80
CA ARG A 27 14.58 10.01 9.83
C ARG A 27 15.09 9.60 11.21
N LYS A 28 15.70 10.55 11.94
CA LYS A 28 16.13 10.43 13.36
C LYS A 28 15.03 9.93 14.30
N GLU A 29 13.76 10.21 13.99
CA GLU A 29 12.58 9.75 14.75
C GLU A 29 12.32 8.24 14.61
N TYR A 30 12.88 7.58 13.58
CA TYR A 30 12.59 6.19 13.21
C TYR A 30 13.86 5.37 12.91
N PRO A 31 14.77 5.17 13.89
CA PRO A 31 16.09 4.56 13.67
C PRO A 31 16.05 3.11 13.14
N PHE A 32 14.92 2.41 13.29
CA PHE A 32 14.67 1.06 12.76
C PHE A 32 13.39 1.01 11.88
N GLY A 33 13.01 2.16 11.32
CA GLY A 33 11.78 2.36 10.57
C GLY A 33 11.83 1.77 9.17
N TYR A 34 10.87 0.91 8.84
CA TYR A 34 10.57 0.55 7.45
C TYR A 34 9.25 1.17 7.06
N LYS A 35 9.22 1.84 5.91
CA LYS A 35 7.99 2.26 5.24
C LYS A 35 7.66 1.27 4.15
N ILE A 36 6.51 0.64 4.26
CA ILE A 36 5.88 -0.27 3.33
C ILE A 36 4.78 0.51 2.63
N LYS A 37 4.72 0.36 1.31
CA LYS A 37 3.64 0.87 0.45
C LYS A 37 3.14 -0.33 -0.35
N CYS A 38 1.88 -0.70 -0.17
CA CYS A 38 1.22 -1.75 -0.92
C CYS A 38 0.06 -1.12 -1.70
N GLN A 39 0.07 -1.24 -3.02
CA GLN A 39 -0.85 -0.50 -3.90
C GLN A 39 -1.50 -1.44 -4.90
N TYR A 40 -2.83 -1.50 -4.86
CA TYR A 40 -3.62 -2.22 -5.85
C TYR A 40 -4.00 -1.28 -7.00
N MET A 41 -3.76 -1.74 -8.22
CA MET A 41 -4.02 -1.00 -9.45
C MET A 41 -4.82 -1.85 -10.42
N VAL A 42 -5.62 -1.18 -11.24
CA VAL A 42 -6.37 -1.80 -12.34
C VAL A 42 -6.02 -1.16 -13.67
N PHE A 43 -5.99 -1.96 -14.73
CA PHE A 43 -5.76 -1.48 -16.08
C PHE A 43 -7.08 -1.05 -16.71
N LYS A 44 -7.22 0.24 -17.03
CA LYS A 44 -8.39 0.80 -17.71
C LYS A 44 -7.93 1.83 -18.74
N ARG A 45 -8.50 1.78 -19.95
CA ARG A 45 -8.22 2.74 -21.04
C ARG A 45 -6.72 2.94 -21.29
N GLY A 46 -5.97 1.85 -21.38
CA GLY A 46 -4.52 1.87 -21.65
C GLY A 46 -3.65 2.29 -20.45
N ASN A 47 -4.21 2.52 -19.27
CA ASN A 47 -3.50 3.08 -18.12
C ASN A 47 -3.71 2.26 -16.85
N TRP A 48 -2.67 2.15 -16.02
CA TRP A 48 -2.76 1.58 -14.68
C TRP A 48 -3.26 2.63 -13.69
N ILE A 49 -4.47 2.45 -13.18
CA ILE A 49 -5.13 3.36 -12.26
C ILE A 49 -5.02 2.82 -10.83
N PRO A 50 -4.47 3.59 -9.88
CA PRO A 50 -4.45 3.20 -8.48
C PRO A 50 -5.85 3.27 -7.87
N VAL A 51 -6.28 2.17 -7.25
CA VAL A 51 -7.59 2.10 -6.59
C VAL A 51 -7.45 2.31 -5.09
N VAL A 52 -6.50 1.58 -4.49
CA VAL A 52 -6.27 1.61 -3.06
C VAL A 52 -4.78 1.47 -2.78
N ARG A 53 -4.32 2.17 -1.74
CA ARG A 53 -2.93 2.07 -1.26
C ARG A 53 -2.93 1.97 0.25
N ALA A 54 -2.25 0.96 0.78
CA ALA A 54 -1.89 0.88 2.18
C ALA A 54 -0.46 1.35 2.39
N ASP A 55 -0.23 2.23 3.36
CA ASP A 55 1.11 2.51 3.86
C ASP A 55 1.16 2.48 5.38
N ASN A 56 2.28 1.99 5.92
CA ASN A 56 2.48 1.98 7.36
C ASN A 56 3.20 3.27 7.80
N THR A 57 2.78 3.77 8.96
CA THR A 57 3.51 4.80 9.72
C THR A 57 4.08 4.10 10.95
N LYS A 58 5.32 3.59 10.84
CA LYS A 58 5.98 2.94 12.00
C LYS A 58 6.40 4.03 13.00
N HIS A 59 5.62 4.22 14.07
CA HIS A 59 6.03 4.99 15.24
C HIS A 59 6.68 4.05 16.26
N LYS A 60 7.84 4.46 16.81
CA LYS A 60 8.61 3.76 17.86
C LYS A 60 7.70 2.98 18.82
N PHE A 61 7.93 1.66 18.96
CA PHE A 61 7.38 0.79 20.01
C PHE A 61 5.85 0.68 20.14
N LYS A 62 5.06 1.16 19.17
CA LYS A 62 3.60 0.97 19.13
C LYS A 62 3.20 0.15 17.90
N ILE A 63 2.07 -0.57 18.01
CA ILE A 63 1.42 -1.24 16.88
C ILE A 63 1.24 -0.19 15.78
N SER A 64 2.01 -0.30 14.70
CA SER A 64 1.93 0.65 13.59
C SER A 64 0.57 0.48 12.92
N LYS A 65 -0.27 1.50 12.98
CA LYS A 65 -1.50 1.52 12.19
C LYS A 65 -1.15 1.60 10.71
N MET A 66 -2.00 1.00 9.90
CA MET A 66 -1.93 1.07 8.45
C MET A 66 -2.84 2.20 7.97
N HIS A 67 -2.31 3.08 7.14
CA HIS A 67 -3.08 4.12 6.48
C HIS A 67 -3.58 3.56 5.16
N ILE A 68 -4.90 3.46 5.02
CA ILE A 68 -5.58 2.99 3.81
C ILE A 68 -6.07 4.20 3.04
N HIS A 69 -5.40 4.50 1.95
CA HIS A 69 -5.76 5.53 0.99
C HIS A 69 -6.73 4.95 -0.03
N ARG A 70 -7.93 5.51 -0.04
CA ARG A 70 -8.95 5.27 -1.05
C ARG A 70 -8.87 6.37 -2.10
N ILE A 71 -8.36 6.02 -3.28
CA ILE A 71 -8.05 7.01 -4.31
C ILE A 71 -9.33 7.61 -4.91
N ASP A 72 -10.40 6.81 -5.03
CA ASP A 72 -11.74 7.24 -5.45
C ASP A 72 -12.29 8.38 -4.61
N LYS A 73 -12.08 8.33 -3.29
CA LYS A 73 -12.63 9.28 -2.32
C LYS A 73 -11.64 10.31 -1.79
N LYS A 74 -10.36 10.23 -2.17
CA LYS A 74 -9.27 10.99 -1.54
C LYS A 74 -9.30 10.86 0.00
N GLU A 75 -9.71 9.69 0.49
CA GLU A 75 -9.94 9.42 1.92
C GLU A 75 -8.77 8.58 2.46
N VAL A 76 -8.35 8.87 3.69
CA VAL A 76 -7.36 8.07 4.43
C VAL A 76 -7.99 7.53 5.70
N LYS A 77 -7.96 6.22 5.89
CA LYS A 77 -8.40 5.55 7.12
C LYS A 77 -7.23 4.90 7.83
N GLU A 78 -7.18 5.01 9.15
CA GLU A 78 -6.23 4.24 9.95
C GLU A 78 -6.86 2.95 10.44
N ILE A 79 -6.20 1.82 10.23
CA ILE A 79 -6.64 0.52 10.73
C ILE A 79 -5.51 -0.22 11.43
N ASN A 80 -5.85 -1.04 12.42
CA ASN A 80 -4.93 -2.00 13.02
C ASN A 80 -4.83 -3.22 12.10
N LEU A 81 -3.79 -3.27 11.27
CA LEU A 81 -3.55 -4.36 10.32
C LEU A 81 -2.10 -4.84 10.47
N ARG A 82 -1.88 -6.16 10.53
CA ARG A 82 -0.52 -6.71 10.57
C ARG A 82 0.09 -6.65 9.18
N LEU A 83 1.41 -6.54 9.11
CA LEU A 83 2.13 -6.44 7.82
C LEU A 83 1.87 -7.64 6.91
N LYS A 84 1.78 -8.85 7.45
CA LYS A 84 1.51 -10.07 6.68
C LYS A 84 0.12 -10.08 6.03
N ASP A 85 -0.83 -9.30 6.55
CA ASP A 85 -2.21 -9.28 6.10
C ASP A 85 -2.47 -8.10 5.12
N ILE A 86 -1.45 -7.28 4.84
CA ILE A 86 -1.60 -6.06 4.04
C ILE A 86 -1.98 -6.36 2.59
N GLU A 87 -1.40 -7.39 2.01
CA GLU A 87 -1.59 -7.76 0.60
C GLU A 87 -3.03 -8.19 0.36
N ASP A 88 -3.49 -9.18 1.13
CA ASP A 88 -4.87 -9.69 1.08
C ASP A 88 -5.89 -8.59 1.32
N TYR A 89 -5.66 -7.73 2.31
CA TYR A 89 -6.55 -6.62 2.62
C TYR A 89 -6.67 -5.63 1.44
N VAL A 90 -5.53 -5.22 0.89
CA VAL A 90 -5.44 -4.27 -0.23
C VAL A 90 -6.06 -4.85 -1.50
N ILE A 91 -5.83 -6.13 -1.80
CA ILE A 91 -6.45 -6.83 -2.94
C ILE A 91 -7.96 -6.89 -2.76
N LYS A 92 -8.44 -7.36 -1.59
CA LYS A 92 -9.87 -7.50 -1.31
C LYS A 92 -10.60 -6.17 -1.43
N LEU A 93 -10.07 -5.12 -0.80
CA LEU A 93 -10.65 -3.78 -0.86
C LEU A 93 -10.57 -3.21 -2.28
N GLY A 94 -9.44 -3.39 -2.97
CA GLY A 94 -9.25 -2.97 -4.36
C GLY A 94 -10.29 -3.57 -5.30
N ARG A 95 -10.56 -4.87 -5.19
CA ARG A 95 -11.60 -5.57 -5.98
C ARG A 95 -13.01 -5.12 -5.66
N MET A 96 -13.30 -4.73 -4.41
CA MET A 96 -14.61 -4.15 -4.05
C MET A 96 -14.80 -2.75 -4.65
N LEU A 97 -13.71 -1.99 -4.83
CA LEU A 97 -13.74 -0.60 -5.28
C LEU A 97 -13.57 -0.45 -6.80
N LYS A 98 -12.93 -1.39 -7.49
CA LYS A 98 -12.62 -1.27 -8.93
C LYS A 98 -13.84 -1.08 -9.84
N ASN A 99 -15.00 -1.57 -9.41
CA ASN A 99 -16.27 -1.44 -10.15
C ASN A 99 -16.88 -0.03 -10.05
N LYS A 100 -16.32 0.83 -9.18
CA LYS A 100 -16.76 2.22 -8.97
C LYS A 100 -15.88 3.25 -9.68
N LEU A 101 -14.83 2.78 -10.37
CA LEU A 101 -13.86 3.58 -11.13
C LEU A 101 -14.23 3.69 -12.60
#